data_AF-A0A1W4WKN4-F1
#
_entry.id   AF-A0A1W4WKN4-F1
#
_cell.length_a   1.000
_cell.length_b   1.000
_cell.length_c   1.000
_cell.angle_alpha   90.00
_cell.angle_beta   90.00
_cell.angle_gamma   90.00
#
_symmetry.space_group_name_H-M   'P 1'
#
loop_
_entity.id
_entity.type
_entity.pdbx_description
1 polymer ?
#
loop_
_entity_poly.entity_id
_entity_poly.type
_entity_poly.pdbx_seq_one_letter_code
_entity_poly.pdbx_strand_id
1 'polypeptide(L)'
;METENNVFNDFANICVEPPDIRDKCSQCQRPQSVCWCPALPKVPLNPKTRLIILQHPAEEKRCLRTAPMLKLGLANERCVIFKALNL
;
A
#
# COMPACT_ATOMS: atom_id res chain seq x y z
N MET A 1 -27.62 -19.84 30.92
CA MET A 1 -28.18 -20.65 29.82
C MET A 1 -28.79 -19.77 28.71
N GLU A 2 -29.43 -18.64 29.02
CA GLU A 2 -29.91 -17.69 27.98
C GLU A 2 -28.80 -16.86 27.32
N THR A 3 -27.73 -16.56 28.06
CA THR A 3 -26.57 -15.77 27.60
C THR A 3 -25.77 -16.45 26.49
N GLU A 4 -25.58 -17.77 26.56
CA GLU A 4 -24.81 -18.52 25.56
C GLU A 4 -25.56 -18.63 24.22
N ASN A 5 -26.88 -18.83 24.27
CA ASN A 5 -27.73 -18.85 23.08
C ASN A 5 -27.77 -17.47 22.38
N ASN A 6 -27.72 -16.39 23.16
CA ASN A 6 -27.70 -15.03 22.61
C ASN A 6 -26.39 -14.76 21.86
N VAL A 7 -25.26 -15.13 22.47
CA VAL A 7 -23.93 -15.02 21.84
C VAL A 7 -23.84 -15.87 20.57
N PHE A 8 -24.35 -17.11 20.60
CA PHE A 8 -24.34 -17.98 19.42
C PHE A 8 -25.20 -17.42 18.27
N ASN A 9 -26.36 -16.84 18.59
CA ASN A 9 -27.21 -16.17 17.59
C ASN A 9 -26.54 -14.92 17.01
N ASP A 10 -25.84 -14.14 17.82
CA ASP A 10 -25.09 -12.97 17.32
C ASP A 10 -24.01 -13.40 16.32
N PHE A 11 -23.28 -14.48 16.59
CA PHE A 11 -22.30 -15.03 15.65
C PHE A 11 -22.96 -15.60 14.39
N ALA A 12 -24.11 -16.27 14.52
CA ALA A 12 -24.85 -16.81 13.39
C ALA A 12 -25.41 -15.72 12.46
N ASN A 13 -25.64 -14.50 12.99
CA ASN A 13 -26.14 -13.36 12.25
C ASN A 13 -25.04 -12.50 11.60
N ILE A 14 -23.76 -12.87 11.71
CA ILE A 14 -22.69 -12.19 11.00
C ILE A 14 -22.86 -12.46 9.51
N CYS A 15 -23.03 -11.38 8.73
CA CYS A 15 -23.09 -11.48 7.28
C CYS A 15 -21.74 -12.01 6.76
N VAL A 16 -21.74 -13.24 6.23
CA VAL A 16 -20.55 -13.93 5.71
C VAL A 16 -20.23 -13.50 4.26
N GLU A 17 -21.06 -12.62 3.68
CA GLU A 17 -20.80 -12.12 2.34
C GLU A 17 -19.43 -11.44 2.30
N PRO A 18 -18.55 -11.84 1.36
CA PRO A 18 -17.25 -11.22 1.23
C PRO A 18 -17.45 -9.71 1.06
N PRO A 19 -16.79 -8.87 1.85
CA PRO A 19 -16.95 -7.43 1.69
C PRO A 19 -16.51 -7.04 0.28
N ASP A 20 -17.22 -6.10 -0.33
CA ASP A 20 -16.87 -5.56 -1.64
C ASP A 20 -15.39 -5.18 -1.68
N ILE A 21 -14.64 -5.86 -2.54
CA ILE A 21 -13.20 -5.63 -2.68
C ILE A 21 -13.03 -4.30 -3.40
N ARG A 22 -12.66 -3.27 -2.64
CA ARG A 22 -12.36 -1.94 -3.19
C ARG A 22 -11.33 -2.05 -4.32
N ASP A 23 -11.65 -1.43 -5.45
CA ASP A 23 -10.73 -1.30 -6.58
C ASP A 23 -9.40 -0.67 -6.13
N LYS A 24 -8.31 -1.20 -6.65
CA LYS A 24 -6.95 -0.72 -6.39
C LYS A 24 -6.36 -0.07 -7.63
N CYS A 25 -5.58 0.98 -7.42
CA CYS A 25 -4.78 1.59 -8.47
C CYS A 25 -3.75 0.59 -9.00
N SER A 26 -3.63 0.44 -10.32
CA SER A 26 -2.66 -0.46 -10.96
C SER A 26 -1.19 -0.06 -10.71
N GLN A 27 -0.94 1.21 -10.42
CA GLN A 27 0.39 1.77 -10.16
C GLN A 27 0.78 1.68 -8.67
N CYS A 28 0.07 2.41 -7.80
CA CYS A 28 0.43 2.48 -6.38
C CYS A 28 -0.20 1.36 -5.51
N GLN A 29 -1.09 0.54 -6.07
CA GLN A 29 -1.80 -0.58 -5.40
C GLN A 29 -2.67 -0.18 -4.19
N ARG A 30 -2.91 1.13 -4.00
CA ARG A 30 -3.83 1.63 -2.97
C ARG A 30 -5.27 1.59 -3.46
N PRO A 31 -6.26 1.52 -2.54
CA PRO A 31 -7.65 1.75 -2.92
C PRO A 31 -7.80 3.07 -3.70
N GLN A 32 -8.66 3.09 -4.71
CA GLN A 32 -8.86 4.25 -5.59
C GLN A 32 -9.13 5.54 -4.81
N SER A 33 -9.94 5.48 -3.74
CA SER A 33 -10.32 6.63 -2.92
C SER A 33 -9.16 7.31 -2.18
N VAL A 34 -8.03 6.62 -2.00
CA VAL A 34 -6.83 7.14 -1.30
C VAL A 34 -5.57 7.01 -2.16
N CYS A 35 -5.77 6.98 -3.48
CA CYS A 35 -4.70 6.94 -4.46
C CYS A 35 -3.96 8.28 -4.51
N TRP A 36 -2.63 8.24 -4.45
CA TRP A 36 -1.78 9.44 -4.57
C TRP A 36 -1.15 9.62 -5.95
N CYS A 37 -1.33 8.68 -6.89
CA CYS A 37 -0.82 8.81 -8.26
C CYS A 37 -1.22 10.12 -8.96
N PRO A 38 -2.45 10.67 -8.76
CA PRO A 38 -2.81 11.96 -9.36
C PRO A 38 -1.95 13.15 -8.90
N ALA A 39 -1.32 13.04 -7.72
CA ALA A 39 -0.43 14.07 -7.17
C ALA A 39 1.03 13.92 -7.62
N LEU A 40 1.37 12.83 -8.33
CA LEU A 40 2.70 12.69 -8.90
C LEU A 40 2.89 13.60 -10.12
N PRO A 41 4.14 13.94 -10.46
CA PRO A 41 4.45 14.57 -11.74
C PRO A 41 3.89 13.74 -12.91
N LYS A 42 3.12 14.38 -13.81
CA LYS A 42 2.60 13.72 -15.02
C LYS A 42 3.72 13.17 -15.91
N VAL A 43 4.85 13.88 -15.93
CA VAL A 43 6.09 13.45 -16.56
C VAL A 43 7.09 13.13 -15.45
N PRO A 44 7.61 11.90 -15.36
CA PRO A 44 8.59 11.54 -14.33
C PRO A 44 9.84 12.41 -14.41
N LEU A 45 10.36 12.83 -13.25
CA LEU A 45 11.54 13.67 -13.19
C LEU A 45 12.79 12.87 -13.56
N ASN A 46 13.72 13.50 -14.27
CA ASN A 46 14.95 12.86 -14.75
C ASN A 46 16.20 13.50 -14.11
N PRO A 47 16.40 13.39 -12.79
CA PRO A 47 17.56 13.97 -12.12
C PRO A 47 18.84 13.35 -12.63
N LYS A 48 19.95 14.10 -12.69
CA LYS A 48 21.26 13.56 -13.09
C LYS A 48 21.75 12.47 -12.13
N THR A 49 21.39 12.58 -10.85
CA THR A 49 21.74 11.63 -9.80
C THR A 49 20.89 10.38 -9.85
N ARG A 50 21.49 9.22 -9.59
CA ARG A 50 20.78 7.96 -9.36
C ARG A 50 20.59 7.74 -7.87
N LEU A 51 19.36 7.45 -7.47
CA LEU A 51 18.99 7.18 -6.08
C LEU A 51 18.94 5.68 -5.81
N ILE A 52 19.59 5.27 -4.73
CA ILE A 52 19.53 3.90 -4.19
C ILE A 52 18.90 3.99 -2.81
N ILE A 53 17.73 3.37 -2.64
CA ILE A 53 17.02 3.32 -1.36
C ILE A 53 17.21 1.93 -0.77
N LEU A 54 17.79 1.88 0.42
CA LEU A 54 17.82 0.68 1.25
C LEU A 54 16.61 0.72 2.17
N GLN A 55 15.56 -0.02 1.81
CA GLN A 55 14.31 -0.04 2.57
C GLN A 55 14.29 -1.21 3.55
N HIS A 56 14.07 -0.93 4.83
CA HIS A 56 13.89 -1.96 5.85
C HIS A 56 12.53 -2.69 5.67
N PRO A 57 12.42 -4.02 5.85
CA PRO A 57 11.16 -4.77 5.67
C PRO A 57 9.99 -4.25 6.51
N ALA A 58 10.25 -3.71 7.70
CA ALA A 58 9.21 -3.14 8.54
C ALA A 58 8.60 -1.85 7.95
N GLU A 59 9.37 -1.09 7.16
CA GLU A 59 8.87 0.12 6.49
C GLU A 59 7.98 -0.22 5.29
N GLU A 60 8.21 -1.35 4.63
CA GLU A 60 7.37 -1.81 3.52
C GLU A 60 5.92 -2.03 3.96
N LYS A 61 5.74 -2.45 5.22
CA LYS A 61 4.43 -2.71 5.86
C LYS A 61 3.74 -1.45 6.38
N ARG A 62 4.42 -0.29 6.42
CA ARG A 62 3.82 0.96 6.89
C ARG A 62 2.83 1.51 5.87
N CYS A 63 1.74 2.09 6.36
CA CYS A 63 0.68 2.64 5.51
C CYS A 63 1.17 3.77 4.57
N LEU A 64 2.18 4.53 4.97
CA LEU A 64 2.80 5.60 4.18
C LEU A 64 4.06 5.05 3.50
N ARG A 65 3.90 4.43 2.32
CA ARG A 65 5.00 3.87 1.52
C ARG A 65 5.65 4.96 0.64
N THR A 66 6.50 5.79 1.24
CA THR A 66 7.14 6.94 0.56
C THR A 66 8.18 6.54 -0.49
N ALA A 67 8.92 5.45 -0.27
CA ALA A 67 9.91 4.98 -1.25
C ALA A 67 9.29 4.64 -2.63
N PRO A 68 8.17 3.90 -2.72
CA PRO A 68 7.42 3.74 -3.98
C PRO A 68 6.92 5.06 -4.59
N MET A 69 6.53 6.05 -3.77
CA MET A 69 6.13 7.37 -4.28
C MET A 69 7.28 8.03 -5.04
N LEU A 70 8.47 8.06 -4.44
CA LEU A 70 9.65 8.61 -5.10
C LEU A 70 10.01 7.83 -6.37
N LYS A 71 9.95 6.49 -6.31
CA LYS A 71 10.28 5.64 -7.46
C LYS A 71 9.35 5.87 -8.65
N LEU A 72 8.04 6.01 -8.43
CA LEU A 72 7.08 6.30 -9.51
C LEU A 72 7.19 7.72 -10.07
N GLY A 73 7.65 8.68 -9.26
CA GLY A 73 7.84 10.07 -9.68
C GLY A 73 9.12 10.33 -10.49
N LEU A 74 10.01 9.33 -10.64
CA LEU A 74 11.29 9.46 -11.32
C LEU A 74 11.34 8.62 -12.59
N ALA A 75 12.13 9.06 -13.57
CA ALA A 75 12.38 8.31 -14.80
C ALA A 75 12.95 6.92 -14.50
N ASN A 76 12.77 5.99 -15.44
CA ASN A 76 13.30 4.64 -15.32
C ASN A 76 14.78 4.65 -14.94
N GLU A 77 15.18 3.69 -14.11
CA GLU A 77 16.55 3.50 -13.61
C GLU A 77 17.11 4.60 -12.69
N ARG A 78 16.42 5.74 -12.53
CA ARG A 78 16.83 6.82 -11.62
C ARG A 78 16.61 6.50 -10.14
N CYS A 79 15.76 5.53 -9.82
CA CYS A 79 15.52 5.09 -8.45
C CYS A 79 15.41 3.56 -8.37
N VAL A 80 16.27 2.97 -7.55
CA VAL A 80 16.24 1.53 -7.22
C VAL A 80 16.01 1.39 -5.73
N ILE A 81 15.12 0.47 -5.36
CA ILE A 81 14.81 0.14 -3.97
C ILE A 81 15.30 -1.29 -3.73
N PHE A 82 16.16 -1.46 -2.74
CA PHE A 82 16.61 -2.76 -2.26
C PHE A 82 16.03 -3.01 -0.86
N LYS A 83 15.75 -4.28 -0.55
CA LYS A 83 15.38 -4.68 0.81
C LYS A 83 16.65 -4.84 1.62
N ALA A 84 16.78 -4.08 2.70
CA ALA A 84 17.89 -4.21 3.65
C ALA A 84 17.43 -5.01 4.86
N LEU A 85 18.02 -6.18 5.07
CA LEU A 85 17.82 -6.99 6.27
C LEU A 85 18.82 -6.49 7.34
N ASN A 86 18.31 -6.11 8.52
CA ASN A 86 19.11 -5.83 9.72
C ASN A 86 20.11 -4.64 9.64
N LEU A 87 19.69 -3.47 9.14
CA LEU A 87 20.34 -2.19 9.47
C LEU A 87 19.59 -1.49 10.61
#